data_AF-A0A4Q5YCM2-F1
#
_entry.id   AF-A0A4Q5YCM2-F1
#
_cell.length_a   1.000
_cell.length_b   1.000
_cell.length_c   1.000
_cell.angle_alpha   90.00
_cell.angle_beta   90.00
_cell.angle_gamma   90.00
#
_symmetry.space_group_name_H-M   'P 1'
#
loop_
_entity.id
_entity.type
_entity.pdbx_description
1 polymer ?
#
loop_
_entity_poly.entity_id
_entity_poly.type
_entity_poly.pdbx_seq_one_letter_code
_entity_poly.pdbx_strand_id
1 'polypeptide(L)'
;MNAKIKKMQELVADLSRDEIIWFNGYLAGIVEGSKEATATVAIPPASSVAKITLAYGTETGNAQKLAIGFAAKAKKNGVQVKLVSLEQYKLTDLPREEKLFIVISTQGEGEPPVGAKKFYDHLFAQAPSLPGLNYAVLALGDTAYPLFCKIGEDVDAQLQKLGAKRLSPLQKCDIDYEDDAAKWFDSVLKNVESCAAASELATTPASSAITAPKAKGKKYYNGNIVTNINLNGRGSNKQTFHIEIAVNELVEYEPGDSLAIVPQNRKVVVDEIIRLTGINRNLFITTEKHSGTVEELLTKELNICYLLTSTVKTYAEITQQQIPDTRMDLKDLLRIYPVKEPAQFAAVVKILKPIAPRLYSISSSPSAHSGELHLTVGKHSFLLQDEQHFGLCSEFMGELAVGTPVRFYIHKNRAFKLPVADKDIIMVGPGIGIAPY
;
A
#
# COMPACT_ATOMS: atom_id res chain seq x y z
N MET A 1 -18.69 46.54 7.33
CA MET A 1 -17.40 46.10 6.77
C MET A 1 -16.43 47.27 6.86
N ASN A 2 -15.26 47.09 7.48
CA ASN A 2 -14.38 48.19 7.90
C ASN A 2 -13.83 48.97 6.69
N ALA A 3 -14.01 50.30 6.64
CA ALA A 3 -13.65 51.14 5.49
C ALA A 3 -12.17 51.02 5.08
N LYS A 4 -11.29 50.66 6.03
CA LYS A 4 -9.87 50.39 5.79
C LYS A 4 -9.63 49.11 4.99
N ILE A 5 -10.43 48.07 5.23
CA ILE A 5 -10.31 46.78 4.52
C ILE A 5 -10.75 46.95 3.07
N LYS A 6 -11.77 47.76 2.80
CA LYS A 6 -12.24 48.03 1.44
C LYS A 6 -11.18 48.75 0.60
N LYS A 7 -10.52 49.78 1.13
CA LYS A 7 -9.41 50.46 0.45
C LYS A 7 -8.21 49.55 0.18
N MET A 8 -7.92 48.62 1.09
CA MET A 8 -6.84 47.64 0.89
C MET A 8 -7.19 46.64 -0.20
N GLN A 9 -8.46 46.20 -0.26
CA GLN A 9 -8.94 45.30 -1.32
C GLN A 9 -8.92 45.98 -2.70
N GLU A 10 -9.29 47.26 -2.78
CA GLU A 10 -9.19 48.07 -4.00
C GLU A 10 -7.73 48.23 -4.45
N LEU A 11 -6.79 48.45 -3.52
CA LEU A 11 -5.36 48.59 -3.83
C LEU A 11 -4.72 47.28 -4.34
N VAL A 12 -5.13 46.14 -3.79
CA VAL A 12 -4.56 44.82 -4.14
C VAL A 12 -5.14 44.28 -5.46
N ALA A 13 -6.30 44.75 -5.89
CA ALA A 13 -6.98 44.27 -7.09
C ALA A 13 -6.20 44.52 -8.39
N ASP A 14 -5.40 45.58 -8.44
CA ASP A 14 -4.67 46.00 -9.64
C ASP A 14 -3.18 45.63 -9.63
N LEU A 15 -2.71 44.86 -8.63
CA LEU A 15 -1.31 44.45 -8.51
C LEU A 15 -1.01 43.12 -9.22
N SER A 16 0.15 43.05 -9.86
CA SER A 16 0.69 41.81 -10.40
C SER A 16 1.19 40.86 -9.28
N ARG A 17 1.42 39.59 -9.63
CA ARG A 17 1.83 38.56 -8.68
C ARG A 17 3.14 38.92 -7.94
N ASP A 18 4.10 39.50 -8.65
CA ASP A 18 5.40 39.86 -8.06
C ASP A 18 5.27 41.09 -7.15
N GLU A 19 4.39 42.04 -7.50
CA GLU A 19 4.07 43.20 -6.66
C GLU A 19 3.32 42.80 -5.38
N ILE A 20 2.44 41.78 -5.45
CA ILE A 20 1.78 41.23 -4.26
C ILE A 20 2.80 40.56 -3.33
N ILE A 21 3.77 39.82 -3.88
CA ILE A 21 4.85 39.17 -3.10
C ILE A 21 5.72 40.24 -2.43
N TRP A 22 6.09 41.30 -3.17
CA TRP A 22 6.85 42.42 -2.65
C TRP A 22 6.08 43.17 -1.54
N PHE A 23 4.79 43.44 -1.74
CA PHE A 23 3.92 44.14 -0.79
C PHE A 23 3.75 43.35 0.52
N ASN A 24 3.67 42.01 0.43
CA ASN A 24 3.66 41.14 1.61
C ASN A 24 4.97 41.23 2.42
N GLY A 25 6.11 41.25 1.73
CA GLY A 25 7.41 41.46 2.38
C GLY A 25 7.53 42.85 3.04
N TYR A 26 7.01 43.89 2.39
CA TYR A 26 6.99 45.25 2.93
C TYR A 26 6.13 45.39 4.19
N LEU A 27 4.91 44.81 4.17
CA LEU A 27 4.04 44.80 5.35
C LEU A 27 4.63 43.99 6.52
N ALA A 28 5.27 42.86 6.23
CA ALA A 28 5.99 42.09 7.24
C ALA A 28 7.10 42.93 7.90
N GLY A 29 7.86 43.69 7.10
CA GLY A 29 8.89 44.61 7.59
C GLY A 29 8.34 45.78 8.43
N ILE A 30 7.16 46.31 8.09
CA ILE A 30 6.49 47.34 8.91
C ILE A 30 6.07 46.77 10.26
N VAL A 31 5.51 45.56 10.28
CA VAL A 31 5.10 44.89 11.53
C VAL A 31 6.31 44.60 12.42
N GLU A 32 7.46 44.31 11.84
CA GLU A 32 8.72 44.07 12.56
C GLU A 32 9.37 45.39 13.05
N GLY A 33 9.20 46.48 12.29
CA GLY A 33 9.70 47.82 12.62
C GLY A 33 8.82 48.61 13.60
N SER A 34 7.54 48.27 13.75
CA SER A 34 6.63 48.91 14.71
C SER A 34 6.70 48.22 16.08
N LYS A 35 7.87 48.25 16.73
CA LYS A 35 7.98 48.01 18.17
C LYS A 35 7.92 49.35 18.92
N GLU A 36 6.71 49.85 19.14
CA GLU A 36 6.48 50.79 20.24
C GLU A 36 6.36 50.01 21.55
N ALA A 37 7.12 50.47 22.55
CA ALA A 37 7.17 49.91 23.88
C ALA A 37 5.81 50.01 24.58
N THR A 38 5.22 48.88 24.95
CA THR A 38 4.16 48.83 25.95
C THR A 38 4.30 47.60 26.85
N ALA A 39 4.21 47.90 28.15
CA ALA A 39 4.04 47.09 29.34
C ALA A 39 4.04 45.55 29.24
N THR A 40 4.86 44.96 30.10
CA THR A 40 4.85 43.55 30.51
C THR A 40 3.43 43.05 30.82
N VAL A 41 2.84 42.36 29.86
CA VAL A 41 1.81 41.35 30.10
C VAL A 41 2.50 40.01 29.92
N ALA A 42 2.45 39.17 30.96
CA ALA A 42 2.99 37.83 30.93
C ALA A 42 2.42 37.08 29.71
N ILE A 43 3.30 36.78 28.76
CA ILE A 43 3.01 35.89 27.63
C ILE A 43 2.92 34.48 28.25
N PRO A 44 1.78 33.77 28.17
CA PRO A 44 1.77 32.34 28.50
C PRO A 44 2.78 31.64 27.57
N PRO A 45 3.55 30.64 28.05
CA PRO A 45 4.61 30.04 27.26
C PRO A 45 4.06 29.59 25.90
N ALA A 46 4.76 29.95 24.82
CA ALA A 46 4.41 29.50 23.49
C ALA A 46 4.35 27.96 23.50
N SER A 47 3.17 27.39 23.24
CA SER A 47 3.00 25.95 23.06
C SER A 47 4.08 25.44 22.09
N SER A 48 4.99 24.60 22.58
CA SER A 48 6.01 23.97 21.76
C SER A 48 5.30 23.08 20.73
N VAL A 49 5.23 23.53 19.48
CA VAL A 49 4.64 22.75 18.40
C VAL A 49 5.45 21.46 18.26
N ALA A 50 4.84 20.32 18.55
CA ALA A 50 5.51 19.03 18.45
C ALA A 50 5.98 18.82 17.00
N LYS A 51 7.29 18.65 16.82
CA LYS A 51 7.92 18.39 15.52
C LYS A 51 8.21 16.90 15.38
N ILE A 52 7.80 16.30 14.27
CA ILE A 52 8.05 14.90 13.94
C ILE A 52 8.69 14.79 12.56
N THR A 53 9.59 13.82 12.41
CA THR A 53 10.11 13.40 11.11
C THR A 53 9.44 12.10 10.71
N LEU A 54 8.81 12.09 9.55
CA LEU A 54 8.12 10.93 8.98
C LEU A 54 8.90 10.48 7.74
N ALA A 55 9.57 9.35 7.85
CA ALA A 55 10.36 8.76 6.79
C ALA A 55 9.64 7.58 6.15
N TYR A 56 9.84 7.35 4.85
CA TYR A 56 9.31 6.17 4.16
C TYR A 56 10.31 5.47 3.26
N GLY A 57 10.25 4.14 3.24
CA GLY A 57 10.95 3.27 2.30
C GLY A 57 9.95 2.46 1.50
N THR A 58 9.92 2.63 0.19
CA THR A 58 8.90 2.01 -0.67
C THR A 58 9.50 1.54 -1.98
N GLU A 59 8.95 0.46 -2.52
CA GLU A 59 9.24 0.01 -3.90
C GLU A 59 8.06 0.38 -4.81
N THR A 60 6.85 -0.07 -4.47
CA THR A 60 5.63 0.12 -5.27
C THR A 60 4.81 1.36 -4.89
N GLY A 61 5.24 2.16 -3.92
CA GLY A 61 4.58 3.41 -3.52
C GLY A 61 3.57 3.32 -2.37
N ASN A 62 3.26 2.12 -1.86
CA ASN A 62 2.29 1.97 -0.74
C ASN A 62 2.74 2.69 0.54
N ALA A 63 3.99 2.50 0.96
CA ALA A 63 4.54 3.16 2.14
C ALA A 63 4.61 4.68 1.95
N GLN A 64 4.94 5.16 0.74
CA GLN A 64 4.91 6.58 0.41
C GLN A 64 3.50 7.16 0.56
N LYS A 65 2.48 6.48 0.02
CA LYS A 65 1.08 6.92 0.10
C LYS A 65 0.60 7.02 1.54
N LEU A 66 0.91 6.02 2.38
CA LEU A 66 0.61 6.07 3.81
C LEU A 66 1.31 7.24 4.49
N ALA A 67 2.61 7.41 4.27
CA ALA A 67 3.38 8.49 4.88
C ALA A 67 2.85 9.88 4.50
N ILE A 68 2.43 10.08 3.25
CA ILE A 68 1.78 11.33 2.81
C ILE A 68 0.45 11.53 3.56
N GLY A 69 -0.38 10.49 3.67
CA GLY A 69 -1.66 10.55 4.40
C GLY A 69 -1.48 10.85 5.89
N PHE A 70 -0.50 10.20 6.52
CA PHE A 70 -0.10 10.43 7.91
C PHE A 70 0.43 11.85 8.14
N ALA A 71 1.27 12.36 7.24
CA ALA A 71 1.74 13.75 7.32
C ALA A 71 0.58 14.75 7.25
N ALA A 72 -0.38 14.53 6.36
CA ALA A 72 -1.57 15.37 6.28
C ALA A 72 -2.43 15.30 7.55
N LYS A 73 -2.60 14.10 8.12
CA LYS A 73 -3.35 13.87 9.36
C LYS A 73 -2.68 14.51 10.58
N ALA A 74 -1.36 14.38 10.71
CA ALA A 74 -0.60 15.01 11.79
C ALA A 74 -0.63 16.55 11.71
N LYS A 75 -0.49 17.14 10.51
CA LYS A 75 -0.62 18.59 10.32
C LYS A 75 -2.00 19.12 10.74
N LYS A 76 -3.06 18.34 10.49
CA LYS A 76 -4.43 18.68 10.94
C LYS A 76 -4.59 18.67 12.47
N ASN A 77 -3.78 17.89 13.18
CA ASN A 77 -3.74 17.83 14.64
C ASN A 77 -2.69 18.80 15.24
N GLY A 78 -2.23 19.79 14.48
CA GLY A 78 -1.30 20.82 14.98
C GLY A 78 0.16 20.34 15.12
N VAL A 79 0.52 19.17 14.60
CA VAL A 79 1.89 18.63 14.65
C VAL A 79 2.67 19.06 13.40
N GLN A 80 3.89 19.60 13.58
CA GLN A 80 4.75 19.94 12.45
C GLN A 80 5.45 18.68 11.92
N VAL A 81 5.30 18.39 10.62
CA VAL A 81 5.84 17.16 10.00
C VAL A 81 6.89 17.46 8.94
N LYS A 82 8.09 16.89 9.10
CA LYS A 82 9.12 16.75 8.05
C LYS A 82 8.91 15.40 7.37
N LEU A 83 8.32 15.38 6.18
CA LEU A 83 8.15 14.16 5.38
C LEU A 83 9.37 13.96 4.47
N VAL A 84 9.97 12.77 4.49
CA VAL A 84 11.22 12.48 3.75
C VAL A 84 11.24 11.04 3.20
N SER A 85 11.76 10.86 1.98
CA SER A 85 12.07 9.52 1.45
C SER A 85 13.37 9.01 2.07
N LEU A 86 13.44 7.74 2.44
CA LEU A 86 14.70 7.13 2.92
C LEU A 86 15.82 7.17 1.88
N GLU A 87 15.47 7.30 0.59
CA GLU A 87 16.44 7.48 -0.50
C GLU A 87 17.18 8.82 -0.43
N GLN A 88 16.48 9.86 0.02
CA GLN A 88 16.99 11.23 0.13
C GLN A 88 17.33 11.60 1.58
N TYR A 89 17.25 10.63 2.49
CA TYR A 89 17.47 10.85 3.91
C TYR A 89 18.96 11.08 4.19
N LYS A 90 19.28 12.22 4.80
CA LYS A 90 20.65 12.54 5.21
C LYS A 90 20.96 11.83 6.52
N LEU A 91 21.88 10.87 6.47
CA LEU A 91 22.25 10.05 7.64
C LEU A 91 22.80 10.89 8.81
N THR A 92 23.40 12.04 8.50
CA THR A 92 23.86 13.04 9.48
C THR A 92 22.73 13.68 10.30
N ASP A 93 21.48 13.58 9.85
CA ASP A 93 20.32 14.11 10.57
C ASP A 93 19.87 13.16 11.68
N LEU A 94 20.13 11.85 11.56
CA LEU A 94 19.62 10.82 12.48
C LEU A 94 19.88 11.12 13.98
N PRO A 95 21.09 11.56 14.40
CA PRO A 95 21.34 11.90 15.81
C PRO A 95 20.67 13.20 16.28
N ARG A 96 20.16 14.02 15.35
CA ARG A 96 19.50 15.30 15.61
C ARG A 96 17.98 15.17 15.64
N GLU A 97 17.43 14.03 15.25
CA GLU A 97 16.00 13.79 15.28
C GLU A 97 15.56 13.44 16.71
N GLU A 98 14.49 14.09 17.20
CA GLU A 98 13.89 13.78 18.51
C GLU A 98 12.75 12.76 18.39
N LYS A 99 12.00 12.82 17.28
CA LYS A 99 10.84 11.96 16.99
C LYS A 99 10.89 11.49 15.53
N LEU A 100 11.18 10.21 15.30
CA LEU A 100 11.27 9.61 13.96
C LEU A 100 10.25 8.49 13.78
N PHE A 101 9.37 8.63 12.81
CA PHE A 101 8.42 7.58 12.42
C PHE A 101 8.79 7.04 11.05
N ILE A 102 8.88 5.72 10.92
CA ILE A 102 9.33 5.06 9.70
C ILE A 102 8.23 4.16 9.16
N VAL A 103 7.85 4.36 7.91
CA VAL A 103 6.94 3.47 7.16
C VAL A 103 7.77 2.75 6.10
N ILE A 104 8.04 1.46 6.26
CA ILE A 104 8.95 0.73 5.38
C ILE A 104 8.36 -0.60 4.90
N SER A 105 8.43 -0.85 3.59
CA SER A 105 8.06 -2.15 3.01
C SER A 105 9.23 -3.12 3.00
N THR A 106 8.97 -4.43 3.06
CA THR A 106 9.97 -5.48 2.77
C THR A 106 9.81 -5.96 1.32
N GLN A 107 10.92 -6.25 0.63
CA GLN A 107 10.92 -6.74 -0.75
C GLN A 107 11.50 -8.15 -0.86
N GLY A 108 11.05 -8.89 -1.87
CA GLY A 108 11.59 -10.20 -2.26
C GLY A 108 11.81 -11.15 -1.08
N GLU A 109 13.05 -11.60 -0.94
CA GLU A 109 13.51 -12.53 0.11
C GLU A 109 13.93 -11.79 1.40
N GLY A 110 13.17 -10.77 1.81
CA GLY A 110 13.44 -10.06 3.07
C GLY A 110 14.42 -8.88 2.93
N GLU A 111 14.54 -8.29 1.76
CA GLU A 111 15.45 -7.17 1.46
C GLU A 111 14.76 -5.80 1.64
N PRO A 112 15.53 -4.74 1.96
CA PRO A 112 14.97 -3.39 1.99
C PRO A 112 14.65 -2.90 0.57
N PRO A 113 13.66 -2.00 0.40
CA PRO A 113 13.41 -1.35 -0.89
C PRO A 113 14.67 -0.67 -1.38
N VAL A 114 14.87 -0.59 -2.70
CA VAL A 114 16.12 -0.07 -3.28
C VAL A 114 16.45 1.32 -2.74
N GLY A 115 15.45 2.19 -2.68
CA GLY A 115 15.58 3.54 -2.12
C GLY A 115 15.93 3.57 -0.64
N ALA A 116 15.59 2.55 0.15
CA ALA A 116 15.89 2.51 1.59
C ALA A 116 17.21 1.80 1.93
N LYS A 117 17.85 1.12 0.96
CA LYS A 117 19.03 0.29 1.21
C LYS A 117 20.19 1.05 1.86
N LYS A 118 20.50 2.26 1.38
CA LYS A 118 21.59 3.08 1.95
C LYS A 118 21.36 3.43 3.43
N PHE A 119 20.11 3.75 3.78
CA PHE A 119 19.74 4.02 5.17
C PHE A 119 19.87 2.76 6.03
N TYR A 120 19.36 1.64 5.52
CA TYR A 120 19.43 0.34 6.18
C TYR A 120 20.89 -0.06 6.46
N ASP A 121 21.75 -0.07 5.44
CA ASP A 121 23.16 -0.46 5.57
C ASP A 121 23.89 0.43 6.61
N HIS A 122 23.65 1.74 6.61
CA HIS A 122 24.25 2.65 7.59
C HIS A 122 23.78 2.37 9.03
N LEU A 123 22.48 2.11 9.21
CA LEU A 123 21.88 1.83 10.52
C LEU A 123 22.54 0.60 11.19
N PHE A 124 22.92 -0.40 10.39
CA PHE A 124 23.55 -1.64 10.86
C PHE A 124 25.08 -1.57 10.95
N ALA A 125 25.74 -0.76 10.13
CA ALA A 125 27.20 -0.73 10.08
C ALA A 125 27.84 0.34 10.99
N GLN A 126 27.27 1.55 11.05
CA GLN A 126 27.99 2.75 11.54
C GLN A 126 27.13 3.75 12.32
N ALA A 127 25.90 3.39 12.69
CA ALA A 127 25.04 4.32 13.39
C ALA A 127 25.54 4.62 14.82
N PRO A 128 25.55 5.90 15.24
CA PRO A 128 25.89 6.28 16.60
C PRO A 128 24.76 5.90 17.57
N SER A 129 25.03 6.00 18.87
CA SER A 129 24.00 5.88 19.90
C SER A 129 22.97 7.00 19.79
N LEU A 130 21.69 6.68 19.96
CA LEU A 130 20.52 7.56 19.74
C LEU A 130 19.64 7.69 21.01
N PRO A 131 20.18 8.02 22.20
CA PRO A 131 19.41 8.01 23.45
C PRO A 131 18.28 9.06 23.50
N GLY A 132 18.40 10.14 22.73
CA GLY A 132 17.39 11.20 22.63
C GLY A 132 16.28 10.91 21.62
N LEU A 133 16.40 9.84 20.82
CA LEU A 133 15.48 9.56 19.74
C LEU A 133 14.28 8.76 20.26
N ASN A 134 13.09 9.28 20.04
CA ASN A 134 11.84 8.55 20.17
C ASN A 134 11.40 8.07 18.79
N TYR A 135 11.02 6.79 18.65
CA TYR A 135 10.69 6.24 17.33
C TYR A 135 9.48 5.31 17.34
N ALA A 136 8.90 5.12 16.16
CA ALA A 136 7.90 4.10 15.88
C ALA A 136 8.05 3.62 14.44
N VAL A 137 7.86 2.31 14.21
CA VAL A 137 7.99 1.70 12.89
C VAL A 137 6.68 1.04 12.50
N LEU A 138 6.24 1.30 11.27
CA LEU A 138 5.22 0.55 10.58
C LEU A 138 5.86 -0.20 9.41
N ALA A 139 5.80 -1.52 9.48
CA ALA A 139 6.32 -2.43 8.48
C ALA A 139 5.19 -2.87 7.54
N LEU A 140 5.40 -2.71 6.24
CA LEU A 140 4.55 -3.32 5.22
C LEU A 140 5.22 -4.59 4.72
N GLY A 141 4.43 -5.66 4.61
CA GLY A 141 4.88 -6.92 4.06
C GLY A 141 3.70 -7.71 3.52
N ASP A 142 3.99 -8.93 3.11
CA ASP A 142 2.99 -9.88 2.66
C ASP A 142 3.27 -11.20 3.39
N THR A 143 2.28 -11.69 4.13
CA THR A 143 2.45 -12.94 4.90
C THR A 143 2.69 -14.15 4.00
N ALA A 144 2.42 -14.04 2.68
CA ALA A 144 2.77 -15.04 1.68
C ALA A 144 4.27 -15.26 1.52
N TYR A 145 5.10 -14.35 2.01
CA TYR A 145 6.55 -14.50 1.99
C TYR A 145 7.05 -14.96 3.36
N PRO A 146 8.05 -15.88 3.41
CA PRO A 146 8.60 -16.38 4.67
C PRO A 146 9.12 -15.29 5.61
N LEU A 147 9.66 -14.21 5.03
CA LEU A 147 10.27 -13.10 5.74
C LEU A 147 9.31 -11.91 5.89
N PHE A 148 8.11 -12.20 6.39
CA PHE A 148 7.04 -11.22 6.56
C PHE A 148 7.47 -10.02 7.43
N CYS A 149 7.50 -8.83 6.80
CA CYS A 149 7.87 -7.54 7.42
C CYS A 149 9.30 -7.51 8.01
N LYS A 150 10.19 -8.39 7.56
CA LYS A 150 11.54 -8.57 8.12
C LYS A 150 12.33 -7.27 8.25
N ILE A 151 12.28 -6.40 7.25
CA ILE A 151 13.02 -5.13 7.27
C ILE A 151 12.50 -4.16 8.33
N GLY A 152 11.19 -4.12 8.56
CA GLY A 152 10.64 -3.30 9.62
C GLY A 152 10.99 -3.83 11.01
N GLU A 153 11.04 -5.16 11.17
CA GLU A 153 11.52 -5.80 12.41
C GLU A 153 13.00 -5.47 12.67
N ASP A 154 13.82 -5.58 11.63
CA ASP A 154 15.27 -5.31 11.71
C ASP A 154 15.54 -3.85 12.08
N VAL A 155 14.87 -2.90 11.41
CA VAL A 155 15.01 -1.47 11.73
C VAL A 155 14.54 -1.15 13.14
N ASP A 156 13.39 -1.68 13.58
CA ASP A 156 12.87 -1.48 14.94
C ASP A 156 13.83 -2.04 16.01
N ALA A 157 14.28 -3.29 15.84
CA ALA A 157 15.23 -3.91 16.76
C ALA A 157 16.57 -3.16 16.81
N GLN A 158 17.06 -2.68 15.66
CA GLN A 158 18.34 -1.97 15.59
C GLN A 158 18.24 -0.58 16.22
N LEU A 159 17.16 0.18 16.00
CA LEU A 159 16.94 1.46 16.68
C LEU A 159 16.90 1.29 18.20
N GLN A 160 16.24 0.23 18.69
CA GLN A 160 16.24 -0.09 20.11
C GLN A 160 17.65 -0.38 20.65
N LYS A 161 18.45 -1.17 19.93
CA LYS A 161 19.86 -1.47 20.30
C LYS A 161 20.73 -0.22 20.36
N LEU A 162 20.47 0.76 19.49
CA LEU A 162 21.19 2.03 19.46
C LEU A 162 20.78 2.98 20.61
N GLY A 163 19.80 2.60 21.44
CA GLY A 163 19.36 3.37 22.61
C GLY A 163 18.14 4.26 22.36
N ALA A 164 17.54 4.20 21.18
CA ALA A 164 16.31 4.94 20.90
C ALA A 164 15.12 4.35 21.67
N LYS A 165 14.19 5.21 22.08
CA LYS A 165 13.00 4.82 22.84
C LYS A 165 11.82 4.57 21.91
N ARG A 166 11.28 3.35 21.94
CA ARG A 166 10.08 2.98 21.18
C ARG A 166 8.84 3.66 21.78
N LEU A 167 8.14 4.50 21.01
CA LEU A 167 6.90 5.19 21.41
C LEU A 167 5.65 4.33 21.22
N SER A 168 5.66 3.46 20.22
CA SER A 168 4.54 2.57 19.93
C SER A 168 5.08 1.25 19.41
N PRO A 169 4.45 0.11 19.74
CA PRO A 169 4.87 -1.18 19.24
C PRO A 169 5.03 -1.18 17.72
N LEU A 170 5.98 -1.99 17.22
CA LEU A 170 6.11 -2.26 15.80
C LEU A 170 4.77 -2.75 15.25
N GLN A 171 4.26 -2.06 14.23
CA GLN A 171 3.07 -2.52 13.52
C GLN A 171 3.50 -3.23 12.25
N LYS A 172 3.23 -4.53 12.18
CA LYS A 172 3.36 -5.33 10.96
C LYS A 172 2.02 -5.29 10.22
N CYS A 173 2.02 -4.91 8.96
CA CYS A 173 0.82 -4.90 8.12
C CYS A 173 1.00 -5.84 6.94
N ASP A 174 -0.06 -6.59 6.64
CA ASP A 174 -0.16 -7.44 5.46
C ASP A 174 -0.70 -6.63 4.24
N ILE A 175 -1.08 -7.31 3.15
CA ILE A 175 -1.60 -6.67 1.92
C ILE A 175 -2.76 -5.69 2.19
N ASP A 176 -3.67 -6.03 3.12
CA ASP A 176 -4.80 -5.19 3.54
C ASP A 176 -4.40 -4.20 4.65
N TYR A 177 -3.31 -3.45 4.44
CA TYR A 177 -2.68 -2.65 5.50
C TYR A 177 -3.46 -1.40 5.94
N GLU A 178 -4.42 -0.89 5.15
CA GLU A 178 -4.93 0.48 5.33
C GLU A 178 -5.53 0.75 6.72
N ASP A 179 -6.35 -0.18 7.25
CA ASP A 179 -7.05 0.02 8.51
C ASP A 179 -6.11 -0.15 9.72
N ASP A 180 -5.23 -1.14 9.67
CA ASP A 180 -4.23 -1.38 10.72
C ASP A 180 -3.22 -0.23 10.77
N ALA A 181 -2.81 0.28 9.61
CA ALA A 181 -1.93 1.43 9.50
C ALA A 181 -2.59 2.70 10.06
N ALA A 182 -3.88 2.92 9.79
CA ALA A 182 -4.61 4.06 10.32
C ALA A 182 -4.73 4.00 11.86
N LYS A 183 -5.11 2.84 12.41
CA LYS A 183 -5.20 2.61 13.87
C LYS A 183 -3.87 2.80 14.56
N TRP A 184 -2.79 2.28 13.98
CA TRP A 184 -1.44 2.47 14.50
C TRP A 184 -1.07 3.95 14.54
N PHE A 185 -1.31 4.70 13.46
CA PHE A 185 -0.94 6.11 13.42
C PHE A 185 -1.75 6.96 14.40
N ASP A 186 -3.01 6.60 14.64
CA ASP A 186 -3.82 7.21 15.70
C ASP A 186 -3.23 6.97 17.10
N SER A 187 -2.69 5.78 17.35
CA SER A 187 -1.99 5.48 18.61
C SER A 187 -0.69 6.29 18.73
N VAL A 188 0.08 6.39 17.64
CA VAL A 188 1.33 7.17 17.61
C VAL A 188 1.06 8.64 17.91
N LEU A 189 0.05 9.25 17.27
CA LEU A 189 -0.30 10.66 17.51
C LEU A 189 -0.69 10.92 18.97
N LYS A 190 -1.51 10.05 19.56
CA LYS A 190 -1.87 10.16 20.99
C LYS A 190 -0.65 10.10 21.90
N ASN A 191 0.34 9.27 21.56
CA ASN A 191 1.59 9.16 22.32
C ASN A 191 2.53 10.35 22.12
N VAL A 192 2.47 11.01 20.97
CA VAL A 192 3.19 12.26 20.70
C VAL A 192 2.59 13.41 21.51
N GLU A 193 1.26 13.47 21.62
CA GLU A 193 0.50 14.45 22.39
C GLU A 193 0.67 14.22 23.89
N SER A 194 0.63 12.98 24.39
CA SER A 194 0.83 12.68 25.81
C SER A 194 2.25 12.97 26.31
N CYS A 195 3.27 12.82 25.45
CA CYS A 195 4.63 13.28 25.75
C CYS A 195 4.78 14.81 25.73
N ALA A 196 3.93 15.54 25.00
CA ALA A 196 3.89 17.00 25.02
C ALA A 196 3.08 17.53 26.23
N ALA A 197 2.02 16.83 26.61
CA ALA A 197 1.08 17.18 27.68
C ALA A 197 1.54 16.77 29.10
N ALA A 198 2.74 16.22 29.27
CA ALA A 198 3.38 16.15 30.60
C ALA A 198 3.76 17.56 31.12
N SER A 199 3.61 18.58 30.29
CA SER A 199 3.43 19.97 30.69
C SER A 199 2.01 20.40 30.30
N GLU A 200 1.23 20.77 31.32
CA GLU A 200 -0.12 21.35 31.24
C GLU A 200 -1.32 20.39 31.19
N LEU A 201 -1.98 20.30 32.36
CA LEU A 201 -3.29 19.69 32.56
C LEU A 201 -4.38 20.43 31.77
N ALA A 202 -5.26 19.60 31.19
CA ALA A 202 -6.70 19.79 30.99
C ALA A 202 -7.16 20.97 30.10
N THR A 203 -7.67 20.64 28.90
CA THR A 203 -9.12 20.65 28.62
C THR A 203 -9.43 19.94 27.30
N THR A 204 -10.53 19.19 27.30
CA THR A 204 -11.14 18.54 26.12
C THR A 204 -11.61 19.56 25.07
N PRO A 205 -11.61 19.17 23.78
CA PRO A 205 -12.70 19.59 22.93
C PRO A 205 -13.35 18.44 22.13
N ALA A 206 -14.59 18.72 21.77
CA ALA A 206 -15.56 17.84 21.15
C ALA A 206 -15.17 17.41 19.72
N SER A 207 -15.52 16.16 19.42
CA SER A 207 -15.46 15.54 18.10
C SER A 207 -16.36 16.29 17.10
N SER A 208 -15.73 16.88 16.08
CA SER A 208 -16.41 17.27 14.84
C SER A 208 -15.84 16.41 13.73
N ALA A 209 -16.59 15.37 13.35
CA ALA A 209 -16.28 14.56 12.19
C ALA A 209 -16.47 15.40 10.91
N ILE A 210 -15.37 15.80 10.30
CA ILE A 210 -15.37 16.30 8.92
C ILE A 210 -14.60 15.31 8.07
N THR A 211 -15.34 14.65 7.20
CA THR A 211 -14.91 13.66 6.22
C THR A 211 -13.76 14.20 5.37
N ALA A 212 -12.59 13.56 5.46
CA ALA A 212 -11.50 13.83 4.53
C ALA A 212 -11.95 13.46 3.08
N PRO A 213 -11.52 14.22 2.06
CA PRO A 213 -11.89 13.92 0.68
C PRO A 213 -11.32 12.55 0.31
N LYS A 214 -12.20 11.64 -0.12
CA LYS A 214 -11.82 10.31 -0.62
C LYS A 214 -10.79 10.47 -1.73
N ALA A 215 -9.67 9.75 -1.62
CA ALA A 215 -8.73 9.60 -2.73
C ALA A 215 -9.49 9.15 -3.98
N LYS A 216 -9.21 9.75 -5.14
CA LYS A 216 -9.77 9.30 -6.43
C LYS A 216 -9.52 7.79 -6.55
N GLY A 217 -10.59 7.01 -6.69
CA GLY A 217 -10.50 5.56 -6.85
C GLY A 217 -9.67 5.18 -8.07
N LYS A 218 -9.15 3.94 -8.10
CA LYS A 218 -8.43 3.39 -9.25
C LYS A 218 -9.34 3.47 -10.50
N LYS A 219 -8.85 4.03 -11.61
CA LYS A 219 -9.57 3.97 -12.90
C LYS A 219 -9.39 2.57 -13.47
N TYR A 220 -10.51 1.87 -13.68
CA TYR A 220 -10.53 0.57 -14.34
C TYR A 220 -10.81 0.74 -15.82
N TYR A 221 -10.18 -0.10 -16.61
CA TYR A 221 -10.33 -0.21 -18.05
C TYR A 221 -10.92 -1.58 -18.39
N ASN A 222 -11.62 -1.64 -19.53
CA ASN A 222 -12.11 -2.88 -20.11
C ASN A 222 -11.45 -3.09 -21.46
N GLY A 223 -11.08 -4.33 -21.75
CA GLY A 223 -10.55 -4.75 -23.04
C GLY A 223 -10.91 -6.20 -23.31
N ASN A 224 -10.51 -6.69 -24.48
CA ASN A 224 -10.73 -8.07 -24.90
C ASN A 224 -9.39 -8.73 -25.24
N ILE A 225 -9.22 -10.00 -24.85
CA ILE A 225 -8.06 -10.79 -25.28
C ILE A 225 -8.12 -10.94 -26.81
N VAL A 226 -7.10 -10.49 -27.52
CA VAL A 226 -6.98 -10.68 -28.97
C VAL A 226 -5.96 -11.76 -29.33
N THR A 227 -4.93 -11.92 -28.49
CA THR A 227 -3.90 -12.96 -28.64
C THR A 227 -3.60 -13.57 -27.27
N ASN A 228 -3.45 -14.90 -27.23
CA ASN A 228 -2.94 -15.64 -26.08
C ASN A 228 -2.16 -16.87 -26.58
N ILE A 229 -0.84 -16.75 -26.63
CA ILE A 229 0.04 -17.74 -27.27
C ILE A 229 1.11 -18.19 -26.28
N ASN A 230 1.28 -19.50 -26.11
CA ASN A 230 2.42 -20.04 -25.39
C ASN A 230 3.69 -19.87 -26.24
N LEU A 231 4.64 -19.08 -25.73
CA LEU A 231 5.94 -18.79 -26.33
C LEU A 231 6.93 -19.96 -26.21
N ASN A 232 6.68 -20.92 -25.32
CA ASN A 232 7.58 -22.05 -25.14
C ASN A 232 7.38 -23.13 -26.22
N GLY A 233 8.48 -23.75 -26.63
CA GLY A 233 8.48 -24.86 -27.59
C GLY A 233 7.86 -26.14 -27.04
N ARG A 234 7.56 -27.08 -27.95
CA ARG A 234 7.04 -28.42 -27.60
C ARG A 234 8.00 -29.13 -26.64
N GLY A 235 7.44 -29.78 -25.62
CA GLY A 235 8.20 -30.51 -24.60
C GLY A 235 8.82 -29.64 -23.49
N SER A 236 8.59 -28.32 -23.49
CA SER A 236 9.01 -27.48 -22.37
C SER A 236 8.22 -27.82 -21.10
N ASN A 237 8.92 -27.86 -19.97
CA ASN A 237 8.32 -27.98 -18.64
C ASN A 237 7.83 -26.62 -18.08
N LYS A 238 7.97 -25.55 -18.85
CA LYS A 238 7.48 -24.21 -18.54
C LYS A 238 6.47 -23.77 -19.58
N GLN A 239 5.55 -22.90 -19.16
CA GLN A 239 4.61 -22.24 -20.05
C GLN A 239 4.68 -20.74 -19.79
N THR A 240 4.84 -19.96 -20.85
CA THR A 240 4.99 -18.51 -20.82
C THR A 240 4.15 -17.97 -21.94
N PHE A 241 3.14 -17.19 -21.60
CA PHE A 241 2.14 -16.71 -22.54
C PHE A 241 2.45 -15.28 -22.95
N HIS A 242 2.42 -15.01 -24.25
CA HIS A 242 2.25 -13.67 -24.78
C HIS A 242 0.76 -13.41 -24.93
N ILE A 243 0.28 -12.36 -24.25
CA ILE A 243 -1.13 -12.02 -24.18
C ILE A 243 -1.30 -10.58 -24.65
N GLU A 244 -2.19 -10.38 -25.60
CA GLU A 244 -2.54 -9.06 -26.13
C GLU A 244 -3.98 -8.74 -25.78
N ILE A 245 -4.19 -7.52 -25.30
CA ILE A 245 -5.48 -6.99 -24.87
C ILE A 245 -5.80 -5.78 -25.74
N ALA A 246 -6.81 -5.88 -26.58
CA ALA A 246 -7.35 -4.72 -27.29
C ALA A 246 -8.24 -3.91 -26.34
N VAL A 247 -8.05 -2.60 -26.30
CA VAL A 247 -8.76 -1.70 -25.38
C VAL A 247 -9.76 -0.82 -26.11
N ASN A 248 -10.93 -0.65 -25.49
CA ASN A 248 -12.04 0.11 -26.10
C ASN A 248 -11.92 1.63 -25.88
N GLU A 249 -11.02 2.05 -24.99
CA GLU A 249 -10.75 3.45 -24.67
C GLU A 249 -9.25 3.70 -24.62
N LEU A 250 -8.84 4.98 -24.71
CA LEU A 250 -7.44 5.34 -24.57
C LEU A 250 -6.94 5.03 -23.16
N VAL A 251 -5.93 4.17 -23.07
CA VAL A 251 -5.26 3.83 -21.82
C VAL A 251 -3.93 4.58 -21.75
N GLU A 252 -3.79 5.47 -20.77
CA GLU A 252 -2.55 6.20 -20.54
C GLU A 252 -1.55 5.35 -19.76
N TYR A 253 -0.58 4.76 -20.45
CA TYR A 253 0.54 4.04 -19.87
C TYR A 253 1.85 4.40 -20.58
N GLU A 254 2.98 4.13 -19.92
CA GLU A 254 4.31 4.29 -20.50
C GLU A 254 5.08 2.96 -20.36
N PRO A 255 6.06 2.67 -21.24
CA PRO A 255 6.96 1.54 -21.05
C PRO A 255 7.52 1.49 -19.62
N GLY A 256 7.52 0.29 -19.03
CA GLY A 256 7.89 0.06 -17.64
C GLY A 256 6.75 0.18 -16.61
N ASP A 257 5.56 0.67 -16.99
CA ASP A 257 4.37 0.55 -16.16
C ASP A 257 3.90 -0.90 -16.03
N SER A 258 3.07 -1.18 -15.02
CA SER A 258 2.46 -2.50 -14.83
C SER A 258 0.95 -2.44 -15.00
N LEU A 259 0.38 -3.54 -15.47
CA LEU A 259 -1.06 -3.79 -15.52
C LEU A 259 -1.45 -4.66 -14.34
N ALA A 260 -2.50 -4.26 -13.62
CA ALA A 260 -3.07 -5.02 -12.52
C ALA A 260 -4.35 -5.72 -12.96
N ILE A 261 -4.41 -7.05 -12.79
CA ILE A 261 -5.61 -7.84 -13.09
C ILE A 261 -6.10 -8.58 -11.84
N VAL A 262 -7.41 -8.65 -11.66
CA VAL A 262 -8.03 -9.48 -10.62
C VAL A 262 -8.49 -10.77 -11.28
N PRO A 263 -7.91 -11.93 -10.93
CA PRO A 263 -8.33 -13.21 -11.50
C PRO A 263 -9.67 -13.67 -10.95
N GLN A 264 -10.25 -14.68 -11.59
CA GLN A 264 -11.44 -15.37 -11.10
C GLN A 264 -11.09 -16.78 -10.67
N ASN A 265 -11.77 -17.27 -9.62
CA ASN A 265 -11.65 -18.66 -9.21
C ASN A 265 -12.32 -19.57 -10.24
N ARG A 266 -11.78 -20.77 -10.40
CA ARG A 266 -12.31 -21.75 -11.36
C ARG A 266 -13.71 -22.20 -10.95
N LYS A 267 -14.64 -22.16 -11.90
CA LYS A 267 -16.03 -22.57 -11.71
C LYS A 267 -16.15 -23.97 -11.10
N VAL A 268 -15.32 -24.91 -11.55
CA VAL A 268 -15.30 -26.29 -11.03
C VAL A 268 -15.00 -26.35 -9.53
N VAL A 269 -14.08 -25.51 -9.04
CA VAL A 269 -13.74 -25.44 -7.60
C VAL A 269 -14.87 -24.80 -6.81
N VAL A 270 -15.48 -23.74 -7.34
CA VAL A 270 -16.64 -23.07 -6.71
C VAL A 270 -17.83 -24.01 -6.62
N ASP A 271 -18.15 -24.73 -7.70
CA ASP A 271 -19.23 -25.72 -7.73
C ASP A 271 -18.97 -26.86 -6.74
N GLU A 272 -17.72 -27.32 -6.61
CA GLU A 272 -17.37 -28.35 -5.62
C GLU A 272 -17.55 -27.85 -4.18
N ILE A 273 -17.14 -26.62 -3.87
CA ILE A 273 -17.33 -26.01 -2.54
C ILE A 273 -18.83 -25.88 -2.21
N ILE A 274 -19.63 -25.40 -3.16
CA ILE A 274 -21.09 -25.30 -2.99
C ILE A 274 -21.70 -26.68 -2.73
N ARG A 275 -21.26 -27.71 -3.47
CA ARG A 275 -21.70 -29.09 -3.29
C ARG A 275 -21.29 -29.67 -1.92
N LEU A 276 -20.05 -29.44 -1.48
CA LEU A 276 -19.53 -29.95 -0.20
C LEU A 276 -20.25 -29.33 1.00
N THR A 277 -20.65 -28.07 0.89
CA THR A 277 -21.24 -27.29 2.00
C THR A 277 -22.77 -27.35 2.02
N GLY A 278 -23.39 -27.69 0.89
CA GLY A 278 -24.85 -27.66 0.73
C GLY A 278 -25.45 -26.26 0.78
N ILE A 279 -24.63 -25.20 0.71
CA ILE A 279 -25.12 -23.82 0.75
C ILE A 279 -25.92 -23.48 -0.51
N ASN A 280 -26.99 -22.70 -0.35
CA ASN A 280 -27.69 -22.15 -1.51
C ASN A 280 -26.76 -21.16 -2.23
N ARG A 281 -26.42 -21.46 -3.48
CA ARG A 281 -25.56 -20.62 -4.34
C ARG A 281 -26.05 -19.17 -4.49
N ASN A 282 -27.37 -18.97 -4.42
CA ASN A 282 -28.01 -17.66 -4.57
C ASN A 282 -28.23 -16.95 -3.23
N LEU A 283 -27.78 -17.53 -2.12
CA LEU A 283 -27.85 -16.86 -0.82
C LEU A 283 -27.03 -15.57 -0.88
N PHE A 284 -27.65 -14.46 -0.53
CA PHE A 284 -26.99 -13.17 -0.50
C PHE A 284 -26.21 -13.00 0.81
N ILE A 285 -24.91 -12.70 0.71
CA ILE A 285 -24.03 -12.48 1.86
C ILE A 285 -23.34 -11.13 1.71
N THR A 286 -23.21 -10.42 2.84
CA THR A 286 -22.39 -9.21 2.96
C THR A 286 -21.17 -9.52 3.81
N THR A 287 -20.00 -9.31 3.22
CA THR A 287 -18.69 -9.28 3.88
C THR A 287 -18.35 -7.83 4.25
N GLU A 288 -17.18 -7.60 4.84
CA GLU A 288 -16.73 -6.24 5.15
C GLU A 288 -16.57 -5.35 3.90
N LYS A 289 -16.11 -5.92 2.78
CA LYS A 289 -15.75 -5.17 1.56
C LYS A 289 -16.68 -5.42 0.37
N HIS A 290 -17.38 -6.56 0.33
CA HIS A 290 -18.18 -7.00 -0.82
C HIS A 290 -19.53 -7.59 -0.40
N SER A 291 -20.54 -7.43 -1.25
CA SER A 291 -21.87 -8.03 -1.11
C SER A 291 -22.29 -8.68 -2.42
N GLY A 292 -22.92 -9.85 -2.35
CA GLY A 292 -23.36 -10.58 -3.53
C GLY A 292 -23.90 -11.96 -3.18
N THR A 293 -24.26 -12.74 -4.20
CA THR A 293 -24.57 -14.16 -4.01
C THR A 293 -23.32 -14.94 -3.62
N VAL A 294 -23.48 -16.08 -2.93
CA VAL A 294 -22.36 -16.98 -2.59
C VAL A 294 -21.56 -17.36 -3.83
N GLU A 295 -22.22 -17.71 -4.93
CA GLU A 295 -21.53 -18.07 -6.18
C GLU A 295 -20.72 -16.90 -6.76
N GLU A 296 -21.28 -15.68 -6.80
CA GLU A 296 -20.55 -14.50 -7.29
C GLU A 296 -19.35 -14.17 -6.41
N LEU A 297 -19.55 -14.17 -5.08
CA LEU A 297 -18.50 -13.88 -4.12
C LEU A 297 -17.35 -14.87 -4.22
N LEU A 298 -17.64 -16.18 -4.22
CA LEU A 298 -16.61 -17.22 -4.36
C LEU A 298 -15.97 -17.24 -5.74
N THR A 299 -16.62 -16.75 -6.79
CA THR A 299 -16.06 -16.73 -8.14
C THR A 299 -15.14 -15.54 -8.37
N LYS A 300 -15.55 -14.34 -7.94
CA LYS A 300 -14.93 -13.07 -8.39
C LYS A 300 -14.33 -12.23 -7.29
N GLU A 301 -14.80 -12.38 -6.05
CA GLU A 301 -14.51 -11.41 -5.00
C GLU A 301 -13.62 -11.99 -3.91
N LEU A 302 -13.79 -13.25 -3.53
CA LEU A 302 -13.16 -13.87 -2.36
C LEU A 302 -12.09 -14.88 -2.74
N ASN A 303 -10.95 -14.81 -2.07
CA ASN A 303 -9.89 -15.79 -2.22
C ASN A 303 -10.29 -17.11 -1.54
N ILE A 304 -10.18 -18.21 -2.30
CA ILE A 304 -10.47 -19.58 -1.84
C ILE A 304 -9.25 -20.50 -1.94
N CYS A 305 -8.13 -19.99 -2.44
CA CYS A 305 -6.88 -20.73 -2.62
C CYS A 305 -5.82 -20.22 -1.64
N TYR A 306 -5.00 -21.12 -1.10
CA TYR A 306 -3.88 -20.84 -0.22
C TYR A 306 -4.26 -19.87 0.90
N LEU A 307 -5.33 -20.19 1.63
CA LEU A 307 -5.83 -19.34 2.70
C LEU A 307 -4.73 -19.11 3.74
N LEU A 308 -4.66 -17.87 4.25
CA LEU A 308 -3.72 -17.49 5.29
C LEU A 308 -3.99 -18.30 6.55
N THR A 309 -2.95 -18.57 7.33
CA THR A 309 -3.06 -19.27 8.63
C THR A 309 -4.06 -18.60 9.56
N SER A 310 -4.15 -17.27 9.55
CA SER A 310 -5.16 -16.51 10.29
C SER A 310 -6.59 -16.83 9.86
N THR A 311 -6.83 -17.01 8.55
CA THR A 311 -8.14 -17.38 8.01
C THR A 311 -8.48 -18.83 8.37
N VAL A 312 -7.51 -19.73 8.30
CA VAL A 312 -7.66 -21.14 8.72
C VAL A 312 -7.98 -21.22 10.22
N LYS A 313 -7.33 -20.40 11.05
CA LYS A 313 -7.60 -20.33 12.49
C LYS A 313 -9.03 -19.85 12.78
N THR A 314 -9.49 -18.78 12.14
CA THR A 314 -10.87 -18.31 12.33
C THR A 314 -11.89 -19.32 11.78
N TYR A 315 -11.56 -20.04 10.69
CA TYR A 315 -12.36 -21.18 10.23
C TYR A 315 -12.45 -22.28 11.29
N ALA A 316 -11.33 -22.64 11.93
CA ALA A 316 -11.27 -23.63 12.99
C ALA A 316 -12.15 -23.23 14.20
N GLU A 317 -12.14 -21.94 14.57
CA GLU A 317 -13.00 -21.36 15.60
C GLU A 317 -14.49 -21.44 15.21
N ILE A 318 -14.85 -21.10 13.98
CA ILE A 318 -16.23 -21.19 13.46
C ILE A 318 -16.71 -22.64 13.45
N THR A 319 -15.85 -23.57 13.02
CA THR A 319 -16.17 -24.99 12.89
C THR A 319 -16.07 -25.77 14.19
N GLN A 320 -15.42 -25.20 15.21
CA GLN A 320 -15.08 -25.85 16.47
C GLN A 320 -14.25 -27.12 16.24
N GLN A 321 -13.25 -27.03 15.36
CA GLN A 321 -12.35 -28.13 14.99
C GLN A 321 -10.89 -27.76 15.26
N GLN A 322 -10.07 -28.75 15.53
CA GLN A 322 -8.62 -28.56 15.70
C GLN A 322 -7.94 -28.77 14.34
N ILE A 323 -7.37 -27.69 13.80
CA ILE A 323 -6.75 -27.66 12.48
C ILE A 323 -5.29 -27.22 12.66
N PRO A 324 -4.31 -27.88 12.01
CA PRO A 324 -2.93 -27.47 12.04
C PRO A 324 -2.74 -26.02 11.56
N ASP A 325 -1.74 -25.34 12.13
CA ASP A 325 -1.36 -23.99 11.72
C ASP A 325 -0.62 -24.03 10.37
N THR A 326 -1.38 -24.19 9.29
CA THR A 326 -0.87 -24.30 7.93
C THR A 326 -1.77 -23.56 6.95
N ARG A 327 -1.22 -23.23 5.78
CA ARG A 327 -1.99 -22.71 4.65
C ARG A 327 -2.71 -23.87 3.96
N MET A 328 -3.94 -23.63 3.53
CA MET A 328 -4.74 -24.65 2.86
C MET A 328 -5.77 -24.00 1.94
N ASP A 329 -6.14 -24.68 0.86
CA ASP A 329 -7.28 -24.27 0.03
C ASP A 329 -8.58 -24.49 0.79
N LEU A 330 -9.58 -23.64 0.53
CA LEU A 330 -10.90 -23.77 1.15
C LEU A 330 -11.55 -25.12 0.84
N LYS A 331 -11.37 -25.62 -0.38
CA LYS A 331 -11.87 -26.93 -0.82
C LYS A 331 -11.29 -28.05 0.05
N ASP A 332 -10.00 -28.01 0.35
CA ASP A 332 -9.34 -29.08 1.11
C ASP A 332 -9.69 -28.98 2.60
N LEU A 333 -9.81 -27.75 3.14
CA LEU A 333 -10.38 -27.55 4.48
C LEU A 333 -11.78 -28.16 4.59
N LEU A 334 -12.64 -27.92 3.61
CA LEU A 334 -14.01 -28.47 3.63
C LEU A 334 -14.05 -29.98 3.46
N ARG A 335 -13.06 -30.59 2.80
CA ARG A 335 -12.95 -32.05 2.67
C ARG A 335 -12.45 -32.73 3.94
N ILE A 336 -11.42 -32.15 4.57
CA ILE A 336 -10.77 -32.73 5.75
C ILE A 336 -11.51 -32.36 7.04
N TYR A 337 -12.02 -31.13 7.10
CA TYR A 337 -12.64 -30.49 8.25
C TYR A 337 -14.01 -29.90 7.89
N PRO A 338 -14.99 -30.72 7.51
CA PRO A 338 -16.25 -30.24 6.93
C PRO A 338 -17.05 -29.36 7.89
N VAL A 339 -17.77 -28.39 7.33
CA VAL A 339 -18.82 -27.65 8.04
C VAL A 339 -19.98 -28.60 8.40
N LYS A 340 -20.63 -28.35 9.54
CA LYS A 340 -21.77 -29.17 10.02
C LYS A 340 -23.08 -28.83 9.31
N GLU A 341 -23.24 -27.56 8.93
CA GLU A 341 -24.47 -27.05 8.31
C GLU A 341 -24.18 -25.86 7.37
N PRO A 342 -25.06 -25.59 6.38
CA PRO A 342 -24.88 -24.47 5.45
C PRO A 342 -24.73 -23.08 6.13
N ALA A 343 -25.40 -22.87 7.26
CA ALA A 343 -25.32 -21.61 8.00
C ALA A 343 -23.91 -21.35 8.55
N GLN A 344 -23.20 -22.40 8.97
CA GLN A 344 -21.81 -22.30 9.40
C GLN A 344 -20.89 -21.89 8.25
N PHE A 345 -21.13 -22.42 7.03
CA PHE A 345 -20.38 -21.99 5.86
C PHE A 345 -20.67 -20.53 5.48
N ALA A 346 -21.91 -20.05 5.66
CA ALA A 346 -22.22 -18.63 5.47
C ALA A 346 -21.41 -17.71 6.40
N ALA A 347 -21.06 -18.17 7.61
CA ALA A 347 -20.13 -17.45 8.49
C ALA A 347 -18.68 -17.53 7.97
N VAL A 348 -18.26 -18.67 7.42
CA VAL A 348 -16.94 -18.83 6.78
C VAL A 348 -16.77 -17.86 5.60
N VAL A 349 -17.78 -17.70 4.75
CA VAL A 349 -17.73 -16.76 3.61
C VAL A 349 -17.40 -15.32 4.06
N LYS A 350 -17.85 -14.90 5.25
CA LYS A 350 -17.63 -13.55 5.78
C LYS A 350 -16.19 -13.28 6.22
N ILE A 351 -15.42 -14.32 6.53
CA ILE A 351 -14.02 -14.18 6.98
C ILE A 351 -13.02 -14.31 5.84
N LEU A 352 -13.46 -14.78 4.66
CA LEU A 352 -12.59 -14.92 3.50
C LEU A 352 -12.10 -13.53 3.06
N LYS A 353 -10.83 -13.47 2.69
CA LYS A 353 -10.20 -12.24 2.20
C LYS A 353 -10.54 -12.01 0.73
N PRO A 354 -10.58 -10.76 0.25
CA PRO A 354 -10.77 -10.50 -1.16
C PRO A 354 -9.65 -11.09 -2.04
N ILE A 355 -9.95 -11.36 -3.31
CA ILE A 355 -8.93 -11.72 -4.29
C ILE A 355 -8.02 -10.51 -4.52
N ALA A 356 -6.73 -10.68 -4.24
CA ALA A 356 -5.75 -9.63 -4.51
C ALA A 356 -5.46 -9.51 -6.03
N PRO A 357 -5.35 -8.29 -6.58
CA PRO A 357 -4.91 -8.10 -7.95
C PRO A 357 -3.46 -8.53 -8.13
N ARG A 358 -3.12 -9.11 -9.29
CA ARG A 358 -1.75 -9.41 -9.69
C ARG A 358 -1.23 -8.39 -10.68
N LEU A 359 -0.01 -7.93 -10.44
CA LEU A 359 0.70 -7.00 -11.32
C LEU A 359 1.54 -7.77 -12.34
N TYR A 360 1.45 -7.34 -13.59
CA TYR A 360 2.30 -7.79 -14.69
C TYR A 360 2.94 -6.57 -15.35
N SER A 361 4.24 -6.63 -15.62
CA SER A 361 4.90 -5.61 -16.43
C SER A 361 4.29 -5.58 -17.83
N ILE A 362 4.00 -4.38 -18.34
CA ILE A 362 3.44 -4.21 -19.68
C ILE A 362 4.56 -4.43 -20.70
N SER A 363 4.32 -5.33 -21.67
CA SER A 363 5.25 -5.77 -22.71
C SER A 363 5.03 -5.12 -24.06
N SER A 364 4.57 -3.88 -24.06
CA SER A 364 4.28 -3.11 -25.27
C SER A 364 4.60 -1.64 -25.04
N SER A 365 4.85 -0.91 -26.12
CA SER A 365 4.89 0.55 -26.12
C SER A 365 3.64 1.12 -26.79
N PRO A 366 2.99 2.14 -26.21
CA PRO A 366 1.85 2.79 -26.86
C PRO A 366 2.23 3.47 -28.19
N SER A 367 3.51 3.79 -28.39
CA SER A 367 4.01 4.34 -29.66
C SER A 367 4.09 3.32 -30.79
N ALA A 368 4.21 2.03 -30.45
CA ALA A 368 4.27 0.93 -31.41
C ALA A 368 2.91 0.23 -31.56
N HIS A 369 2.12 0.18 -30.47
CA HIS A 369 0.87 -0.57 -30.38
C HIS A 369 -0.24 0.34 -29.83
N SER A 370 -0.77 1.23 -30.67
CA SER A 370 -1.87 2.11 -30.26
C SER A 370 -3.16 1.32 -30.07
N GLY A 371 -3.76 1.38 -28.88
CA GLY A 371 -5.02 0.69 -28.59
C GLY A 371 -4.86 -0.77 -28.16
N GLU A 372 -3.64 -1.21 -27.89
CA GLU A 372 -3.35 -2.55 -27.38
C GLU A 372 -2.42 -2.49 -26.16
N LEU A 373 -2.53 -3.50 -25.30
CA LEU A 373 -1.65 -3.75 -24.17
C LEU A 373 -1.18 -5.18 -24.23
N HIS A 374 0.14 -5.38 -24.19
CA HIS A 374 0.72 -6.72 -24.23
C HIS A 374 1.27 -7.10 -22.86
N LEU A 375 1.26 -8.39 -22.55
CA LEU A 375 1.76 -8.97 -21.31
C LEU A 375 2.56 -10.25 -21.60
N THR A 376 3.65 -10.44 -20.86
CA THR A 376 4.38 -11.71 -20.82
C THR A 376 4.11 -12.41 -19.49
N VAL A 377 3.37 -13.51 -19.51
CA VAL A 377 2.87 -14.21 -18.31
C VAL A 377 3.45 -15.61 -18.20
N GLY A 378 4.36 -15.83 -17.24
CA GLY A 378 4.78 -17.18 -16.88
C GLY A 378 3.71 -17.91 -16.06
N LYS A 379 3.28 -19.10 -16.49
CA LYS A 379 2.40 -19.97 -15.69
C LYS A 379 3.21 -20.51 -14.51
N HIS A 380 2.89 -20.00 -13.32
CA HIS A 380 3.55 -20.43 -12.11
C HIS A 380 3.02 -21.80 -11.70
N SER A 381 3.91 -22.76 -11.52
CA SER A 381 3.59 -24.10 -11.03
C SER A 381 4.50 -24.49 -9.87
N PHE A 382 3.95 -25.21 -8.90
CA PHE A 382 4.69 -25.73 -7.75
C PHE A 382 4.08 -27.05 -7.29
N LEU A 383 4.80 -27.79 -6.46
CA LEU A 383 4.34 -29.05 -5.89
C LEU A 383 3.85 -28.83 -4.46
N LEU A 384 2.70 -29.38 -4.14
CA LEU A 384 2.17 -29.47 -2.78
C LEU A 384 1.75 -30.92 -2.55
N GLN A 385 2.35 -31.59 -1.55
CA GLN A 385 2.08 -33.01 -1.26
C GLN A 385 2.15 -33.92 -2.51
N ASP A 386 3.18 -33.70 -3.35
CA ASP A 386 3.42 -34.38 -4.63
C ASP A 386 2.37 -34.14 -5.73
N GLU A 387 1.36 -33.29 -5.49
CA GLU A 387 0.44 -32.82 -6.51
C GLU A 387 0.94 -31.52 -7.14
N GLN A 388 0.74 -31.36 -8.45
CA GLN A 388 1.10 -30.14 -9.17
C GLN A 388 -0.01 -29.11 -9.05
N HIS A 389 0.35 -27.95 -8.52
CA HIS A 389 -0.51 -26.80 -8.33
C HIS A 389 -0.05 -25.63 -9.20
N PHE A 390 -0.98 -24.71 -9.46
CA PHE A 390 -0.71 -23.50 -10.24
C PHE A 390 -1.09 -22.24 -9.48
N GLY A 391 -0.40 -21.14 -9.79
CA GLY A 391 -0.75 -19.83 -9.27
C GLY A 391 -2.04 -19.32 -9.91
N LEU A 392 -3.03 -18.95 -9.08
CA LEU A 392 -4.38 -18.55 -9.48
C LEU A 392 -4.39 -17.59 -10.68
N CYS A 393 -3.68 -16.47 -10.60
CA CYS A 393 -3.71 -15.47 -11.66
C CYS A 393 -3.00 -15.92 -12.94
N SER A 394 -1.88 -16.63 -12.81
CA SER A 394 -1.11 -17.07 -13.97
C SER A 394 -1.81 -18.19 -14.74
N GLU A 395 -2.52 -19.07 -14.04
CA GLU A 395 -3.38 -20.07 -14.65
C GLU A 395 -4.59 -19.41 -15.31
N PHE A 396 -5.29 -18.54 -14.59
CA PHE A 396 -6.42 -17.77 -15.13
C PHE A 396 -6.07 -17.07 -16.44
N MET A 397 -4.94 -16.34 -16.48
CA MET A 397 -4.47 -15.63 -17.67
C MET A 397 -4.08 -16.57 -18.81
N GLY A 398 -3.38 -17.67 -18.52
CA GLY A 398 -2.95 -18.65 -19.52
C GLY A 398 -4.11 -19.43 -20.17
N GLU A 399 -5.29 -19.43 -19.55
CA GLU A 399 -6.48 -20.14 -20.04
C GLU A 399 -7.52 -19.23 -20.73
N LEU A 400 -7.29 -17.91 -20.76
CA LEU A 400 -8.21 -16.98 -21.43
C LEU A 400 -8.24 -17.22 -22.94
N ALA A 401 -9.43 -17.50 -23.47
CA ALA A 401 -9.63 -17.60 -24.91
C ALA A 401 -9.64 -16.20 -25.56
N VAL A 402 -9.30 -16.16 -26.85
CA VAL A 402 -9.49 -14.96 -27.69
C VAL A 402 -10.96 -14.54 -27.66
N GLY A 403 -11.20 -13.23 -27.54
CA GLY A 403 -12.52 -12.62 -27.36
C GLY A 403 -12.97 -12.49 -25.90
N THR A 404 -12.25 -13.07 -24.94
CA THR A 404 -12.64 -12.98 -23.51
C THR A 404 -12.50 -11.55 -23.02
N PRO A 405 -13.56 -10.96 -22.41
CA PRO A 405 -13.46 -9.62 -21.83
C PRO A 405 -12.63 -9.66 -20.54
N VAL A 406 -11.77 -8.66 -20.37
CA VAL A 406 -10.91 -8.48 -19.19
C VAL A 406 -11.03 -7.08 -18.64
N ARG A 407 -10.98 -6.98 -17.32
CA ARG A 407 -10.99 -5.71 -16.58
C ARG A 407 -9.70 -5.57 -15.79
N PHE A 408 -9.05 -4.42 -15.93
CA PHE A 408 -7.75 -4.17 -15.32
C PHE A 408 -7.58 -2.68 -14.95
N TYR A 409 -6.50 -2.35 -14.25
CA TYR A 409 -6.07 -0.96 -14.05
C TYR A 409 -4.56 -0.84 -14.22
N ILE A 410 -4.09 0.38 -14.51
CA ILE A 410 -2.66 0.66 -14.69
C ILE A 410 -2.04 1.07 -13.35
N HIS A 411 -0.89 0.46 -13.04
CA HIS A 411 -0.02 0.84 -11.95
C HIS A 411 1.21 1.55 -12.52
N LYS A 412 1.26 2.86 -12.33
CA LYS A 412 2.36 3.71 -12.80
C LYS A 412 3.65 3.41 -12.05
N ASN A 413 4.73 3.15 -12.79
CA ASN A 413 6.06 2.95 -12.22
C ASN A 413 6.98 4.10 -12.62
N ARG A 414 7.30 4.99 -11.67
CA ARG A 414 8.16 6.16 -11.92
C ARG A 414 9.64 5.82 -11.92
N ALA A 415 10.04 4.72 -11.29
CA ALA A 415 11.43 4.30 -11.18
C ALA A 415 11.92 3.52 -12.41
N PHE A 416 10.99 2.88 -13.13
CA PHE A 416 11.30 2.07 -14.32
C PHE A 416 10.74 2.75 -15.57
N LYS A 417 11.54 3.65 -16.14
CA LYS A 417 11.22 4.43 -17.33
C LYS A 417 12.46 4.50 -18.23
N LEU A 418 12.23 4.66 -19.52
CA LEU A 418 13.32 4.95 -20.45
C LEU A 418 14.00 6.27 -20.04
N PRO A 419 15.33 6.37 -20.15
CA PRO A 419 16.03 7.63 -19.97
C PRO A 419 15.63 8.63 -21.06
N VAL A 420 16.04 9.88 -20.88
CA VAL A 420 16.00 10.89 -21.95
C VAL A 420 16.76 10.40 -23.19
N ALA A 421 16.41 10.95 -24.35
CA ALA A 421 17.01 10.59 -25.64
C ALA A 421 18.55 10.63 -25.62
N ASP A 422 19.16 9.85 -26.52
CA ASP A 422 20.62 9.78 -26.74
C ASP A 422 21.43 9.26 -25.54
N LYS A 423 20.82 8.39 -24.72
CA LYS A 423 21.49 7.64 -23.66
C LYS A 423 21.55 6.16 -24.02
N ASP A 424 22.72 5.56 -23.81
CA ASP A 424 22.88 4.12 -23.93
C ASP A 424 22.03 3.40 -22.87
N ILE A 425 21.42 2.28 -23.25
CA ILE A 425 20.57 1.47 -22.39
C ILE A 425 21.11 0.04 -22.37
N ILE A 426 21.32 -0.51 -21.17
CA ILE A 426 21.66 -1.92 -20.97
C ILE A 426 20.46 -2.56 -20.27
N MET A 427 19.81 -3.49 -20.96
CA MET A 427 18.64 -4.21 -20.45
C MET A 427 19.05 -5.62 -20.03
N VAL A 428 18.79 -5.97 -18.78
CA VAL A 428 19.10 -7.30 -18.22
C VAL A 428 17.79 -7.94 -17.75
N GLY A 429 17.32 -8.94 -18.49
CA GLY A 429 16.01 -9.57 -18.27
C GLY A 429 16.00 -11.05 -18.61
N PRO A 430 16.42 -11.94 -17.70
CA PRO A 430 16.32 -13.38 -17.92
C PRO A 430 14.86 -13.86 -17.80
N GLY A 431 14.45 -14.79 -18.68
CA GLY A 431 13.13 -15.42 -18.64
C GLY A 431 11.99 -14.40 -18.77
N ILE A 432 11.02 -14.45 -17.84
CA ILE A 432 9.90 -13.48 -17.82
C ILE A 432 10.36 -12.04 -17.52
N GLY A 433 11.58 -11.85 -17.01
CA GLY A 433 12.16 -10.54 -16.79
C GLY A 433 12.39 -9.74 -18.07
N ILE A 434 12.23 -10.37 -19.24
CA ILE A 434 12.22 -9.68 -20.54
C ILE A 434 10.99 -8.76 -20.70
N ALA A 435 9.92 -9.00 -19.93
CA ALA A 435 8.61 -8.40 -20.15
C ALA A 435 8.58 -6.88 -20.36
N PRO A 436 9.31 -6.01 -19.62
CA PRO A 436 9.20 -4.56 -19.80
C PRO A 436 10.19 -3.98 -20.83
N TYR A 437 11.04 -4.81 -21.46
CA TYR A 437 12.07 -4.43 -22.44
C TYR A 437 11.57 -4.67 -23.86
#